data_AF-A0A672YFD9-F1
#
_entry.id   AF-A0A672YFD9-F1
#
_cell.length_a   1.000
_cell.length_b   1.000
_cell.length_c   1.000
_cell.angle_alpha   90.00
_cell.angle_beta   90.00
_cell.angle_gamma   90.00
#
_symmetry.space_group_name_H-M   'P 1'
#
loop_
_entity.id
_entity.type
_entity.pdbx_description
1 polymer ?
#
loop_
_entity_poly.entity_id
_entity_poly.type
_entity_poly.pdbx_seq_one_letter_code
_entity_poly.pdbx_strand_id
1 'polypeptide(L)'
;MEKRSVESEKQTLTERLEAAKRVIEAARSESECLDKQLEEVHKKLQTSQDETQKAEGNLQTFLQKAAAVLQGNSDDAVLPTEDNVLHTVDSLCNKVNSKLAVRHHLQLSSMQAMLSEQTELHHKALQRAQLAEEQVQDLRKRLQCAEMELLTAHMHRDRLRLNNQHYEEFLEQVSATLKVESIAVDLGSDMRLKLILSRAEQLVKQEGTALVESKSMTCSLQRKLKSQKDQLESKGLHVQLLRKKVSELEEERRSRSALAVERDDAQLEIRRLLKKVERLQAEMRTTKASNTELRAQLVHTNELKNQTVQEQKKKLDQLEGRKAKVEKKLSTVSSDLKSQEKKSREEQQQLSSLRQSLDQLLDRQTAVRGPWGWMWSGNSSAIFRSHVCVTQGHYTEGKARLRRKHWKEIFHYLK
;
A
#
# COMPACT_ATOMS: atom_id res chain seq x y z
N MET A 1 -80.63 -212.88 -73.48
CA MET A 1 -80.93 -211.43 -73.45
C MET A 1 -80.24 -210.68 -72.31
N GLU A 2 -79.42 -211.32 -71.46
CA GLU A 2 -78.74 -210.60 -70.36
C GLU A 2 -77.46 -209.86 -70.77
N LYS A 3 -76.82 -210.22 -71.89
CA LYS A 3 -75.53 -209.65 -72.30
C LYS A 3 -75.56 -208.14 -72.61
N ARG A 4 -76.70 -207.58 -73.04
CA ARG A 4 -76.82 -206.13 -73.36
C ARG A 4 -77.03 -205.23 -72.15
N SER A 5 -77.71 -205.71 -71.10
CA SER A 5 -77.93 -204.95 -69.86
C SER A 5 -76.62 -204.74 -69.10
N VAL A 6 -75.79 -205.78 -69.08
CA VAL A 6 -74.45 -205.73 -68.50
C VAL A 6 -73.56 -204.72 -69.24
N GLU A 7 -73.69 -204.60 -70.56
CA GLU A 7 -72.88 -203.67 -71.35
C GLU A 7 -73.27 -202.19 -71.12
N SER A 8 -74.57 -201.88 -70.94
CA SER A 8 -75.00 -200.50 -70.61
C SER A 8 -74.65 -200.11 -69.18
N GLU A 9 -74.78 -201.03 -68.21
CA GLU A 9 -74.32 -200.81 -66.83
C GLU A 9 -72.80 -200.65 -66.77
N LYS A 10 -72.07 -201.44 -67.54
CA LYS A 10 -70.61 -201.29 -67.67
C LYS A 10 -70.25 -199.90 -68.18
N GLN A 11 -71.04 -199.32 -69.09
CA GLN A 11 -70.81 -197.98 -69.62
C GLN A 11 -71.10 -196.86 -68.59
N THR A 12 -72.23 -196.93 -67.87
CA THR A 12 -72.51 -195.98 -66.77
C THR A 12 -71.53 -196.13 -65.61
N LEU A 13 -71.10 -197.35 -65.31
CA LEU A 13 -70.06 -197.60 -64.31
C LEU A 13 -68.71 -197.06 -64.77
N THR A 14 -68.37 -197.12 -66.07
CA THR A 14 -67.13 -196.52 -66.60
C THR A 14 -67.20 -195.01 -66.60
N GLU A 15 -68.32 -194.37 -66.93
CA GLU A 15 -68.48 -192.91 -66.81
C GLU A 15 -68.44 -192.45 -65.35
N ARG A 16 -69.08 -193.17 -64.42
CA ARG A 16 -68.97 -192.90 -62.97
C ARG A 16 -67.56 -193.13 -62.47
N LEU A 17 -66.86 -194.14 -62.97
CA LEU A 17 -65.46 -194.39 -62.67
C LEU A 17 -64.59 -193.25 -63.19
N GLU A 18 -64.84 -192.73 -64.39
CA GLU A 18 -64.11 -191.60 -64.97
C GLU A 18 -64.41 -190.27 -64.27
N ALA A 19 -65.66 -190.05 -63.85
CA ALA A 19 -66.02 -188.89 -63.04
C ALA A 19 -65.40 -188.97 -61.64
N ALA A 20 -65.46 -190.14 -61.00
CA ALA A 20 -64.78 -190.40 -59.73
C ALA A 20 -63.25 -190.26 -59.87
N LYS A 21 -62.66 -190.73 -60.98
CA LYS A 21 -61.24 -190.51 -61.31
C LYS A 21 -60.92 -189.03 -61.44
N ARG A 22 -61.73 -188.24 -62.14
CA ARG A 22 -61.54 -186.79 -62.25
C ARG A 22 -61.67 -186.06 -60.92
N VAL A 23 -62.62 -186.46 -60.06
CA VAL A 23 -62.76 -185.91 -58.70
C VAL A 23 -61.58 -186.32 -57.82
N ILE A 24 -61.10 -187.56 -57.94
CA ILE A 24 -59.90 -188.04 -57.24
C ILE A 24 -58.66 -187.31 -57.75
N GLU A 25 -58.53 -187.05 -59.05
CA GLU A 25 -57.44 -186.27 -59.64
C GLU A 25 -57.52 -184.80 -59.24
N ALA A 26 -58.72 -184.20 -59.17
CA ALA A 26 -58.91 -182.85 -58.65
C ALA A 26 -58.55 -182.75 -57.16
N ALA A 27 -59.03 -183.68 -56.33
CA ALA A 27 -58.69 -183.78 -54.91
C ALA A 27 -57.20 -184.07 -54.69
N ARG A 28 -56.56 -184.87 -55.56
CA ARG A 28 -55.11 -185.06 -55.55
C ARG A 28 -54.38 -183.78 -55.92
N SER A 29 -54.83 -183.06 -56.96
CA SER A 29 -54.21 -181.78 -57.34
C SER A 29 -54.41 -180.68 -56.30
N GLU A 30 -55.54 -180.69 -55.58
CA GLU A 30 -55.83 -179.80 -54.46
C GLU A 30 -55.00 -180.19 -53.22
N SER A 31 -54.86 -181.48 -52.93
CA SER A 31 -53.94 -181.99 -51.90
C SER A 31 -52.50 -181.59 -52.21
N GLU A 32 -52.04 -181.79 -53.45
CA GLU A 32 -50.71 -181.36 -53.89
C GLU A 32 -50.55 -179.83 -53.85
N CYS A 33 -51.63 -179.07 -54.07
CA CYS A 33 -51.63 -177.60 -53.93
C CYS A 33 -51.54 -177.19 -52.45
N LEU A 34 -52.31 -177.81 -51.57
CA LEU A 34 -52.29 -177.59 -50.12
C LEU A 34 -50.97 -178.03 -49.52
N ASP A 35 -50.38 -179.14 -49.97
CA ASP A 35 -49.05 -179.60 -49.56
C ASP A 35 -47.99 -178.58 -49.96
N LYS A 36 -48.07 -178.00 -51.17
CA LYS A 36 -47.19 -176.90 -51.58
C LYS A 36 -47.38 -175.65 -50.71
N GLN A 37 -48.62 -175.30 -50.35
CA GLN A 37 -48.90 -174.17 -49.45
C GLN A 37 -48.40 -174.44 -48.02
N LEU A 38 -48.59 -175.65 -47.51
CA LEU A 38 -48.07 -176.08 -46.21
C LEU A 38 -46.55 -176.05 -46.20
N GLU A 39 -45.89 -176.54 -47.25
CA GLU A 39 -44.44 -176.41 -47.41
C GLU A 39 -43.99 -174.96 -47.48
N GLU A 40 -44.74 -174.08 -48.17
CA GLU A 40 -44.41 -172.65 -48.25
C GLU A 40 -44.57 -171.95 -46.90
N VAL A 41 -45.66 -172.25 -46.17
CA VAL A 41 -45.88 -171.73 -44.81
C VAL A 41 -44.85 -172.28 -43.84
N HIS A 42 -44.50 -173.56 -43.95
CA HIS A 42 -43.45 -174.17 -43.13
C HIS A 42 -42.09 -173.51 -43.41
N LYS A 43 -41.75 -173.27 -44.69
CA LYS A 43 -40.55 -172.51 -45.07
C LYS A 43 -40.58 -171.09 -44.51
N LYS A 44 -41.71 -170.36 -44.60
CA LYS A 44 -41.85 -169.00 -44.03
C LYS A 44 -41.73 -168.98 -42.50
N LEU A 45 -42.32 -169.97 -41.83
CA LEU A 45 -42.21 -170.14 -40.39
C LEU A 45 -40.75 -170.40 -40.01
N GLN A 46 -40.07 -171.27 -40.74
CA GLN A 46 -38.68 -171.60 -40.49
C GLN A 46 -37.74 -170.43 -40.78
N THR A 47 -37.94 -169.69 -41.88
CA THR A 47 -37.18 -168.46 -42.15
C THR A 47 -37.45 -167.40 -41.07
N SER A 48 -38.70 -167.23 -40.64
CA SER A 48 -39.04 -166.31 -39.54
C SER A 48 -38.41 -166.75 -38.22
N GLN A 49 -38.36 -168.06 -37.95
CA GLN A 49 -37.75 -168.61 -36.75
C GLN A 49 -36.23 -168.41 -36.76
N ASP A 50 -35.57 -168.69 -37.87
CA ASP A 50 -34.13 -168.46 -38.07
C ASP A 50 -33.80 -166.97 -37.96
N GLU A 51 -34.66 -166.08 -38.51
CA GLU A 51 -34.53 -164.63 -38.37
C GLU A 51 -34.71 -164.18 -36.91
N THR A 52 -35.69 -164.71 -36.18
CA THR A 52 -35.85 -164.42 -34.74
C THR A 52 -34.68 -164.91 -33.93
N GLN A 53 -34.18 -166.13 -34.16
CA GLN A 53 -33.01 -166.67 -33.47
C GLN A 53 -31.75 -165.86 -33.78
N LYS A 54 -31.59 -165.42 -35.03
CA LYS A 54 -30.49 -164.53 -35.43
C LYS A 54 -30.61 -163.16 -34.77
N ALA A 55 -31.81 -162.59 -34.68
CA ALA A 55 -32.06 -161.32 -34.00
C ALA A 55 -31.82 -161.42 -32.48
N GLU A 56 -32.27 -162.51 -31.84
CA GLU A 56 -31.99 -162.84 -30.44
C GLU A 56 -30.49 -163.02 -30.19
N GLY A 57 -29.80 -163.76 -31.05
CA GLY A 57 -28.34 -163.90 -31.01
C GLY A 57 -27.64 -162.55 -31.14
N ASN A 58 -28.07 -161.70 -32.07
CA ASN A 58 -27.54 -160.34 -32.24
C ASN A 58 -27.80 -159.48 -30.98
N LEU A 59 -29.01 -159.50 -30.42
CA LEU A 59 -29.36 -158.78 -29.19
C LEU A 59 -28.48 -159.27 -28.02
N GLN A 60 -28.30 -160.57 -27.89
CA GLN A 60 -27.44 -161.15 -26.85
C GLN A 60 -25.99 -160.71 -27.03
N THR A 61 -25.45 -160.71 -28.25
CA THR A 61 -24.09 -160.20 -28.50
C THR A 61 -23.97 -158.70 -28.23
N PHE A 62 -25.01 -157.91 -28.49
CA PHE A 62 -25.05 -156.49 -28.16
C PHE A 62 -25.07 -156.26 -26.64
N LEU A 63 -25.94 -156.98 -25.92
CA LEU A 63 -26.02 -156.93 -24.46
C LEU A 63 -24.70 -157.38 -23.81
N GLN A 64 -24.03 -158.39 -24.35
CA GLN A 64 -22.70 -158.80 -23.91
C GLN A 64 -21.65 -157.72 -24.15
N LYS A 65 -21.64 -157.07 -25.32
CA LYS A 65 -20.72 -155.96 -25.60
C LYS A 65 -21.00 -154.74 -24.72
N ALA A 66 -22.27 -154.40 -24.52
CA ALA A 66 -22.70 -153.31 -23.64
C ALA A 66 -22.30 -153.60 -22.19
N ALA A 67 -22.59 -154.80 -21.68
CA ALA A 67 -22.18 -155.24 -20.35
C ALA A 67 -20.65 -155.19 -20.18
N ALA A 68 -19.87 -155.64 -21.18
CA ALA A 68 -18.41 -155.58 -21.13
C ALA A 68 -17.87 -154.13 -21.04
N VAL A 69 -18.46 -153.19 -21.77
CA VAL A 69 -18.09 -151.76 -21.72
C VAL A 69 -18.49 -151.14 -20.38
N LEU A 70 -19.66 -151.50 -19.85
CA LEU A 70 -20.17 -150.98 -18.58
C LEU A 70 -19.38 -151.53 -17.40
N GLN A 71 -18.96 -152.80 -17.45
CA GLN A 71 -18.14 -153.44 -16.44
C GLN A 71 -16.72 -152.87 -16.34
N GLY A 72 -16.19 -152.28 -17.42
CA GLY A 72 -14.97 -151.48 -17.34
C GLY A 72 -15.12 -150.17 -16.55
N ASN A 73 -16.35 -149.73 -16.29
CA ASN A 73 -16.68 -148.46 -15.64
C ASN A 73 -17.41 -148.63 -14.29
N SER A 74 -17.80 -149.86 -13.90
CA SER A 74 -18.49 -150.19 -12.65
C SER A 74 -17.82 -151.36 -11.93
N ASP A 75 -17.73 -151.31 -10.60
CA ASP A 75 -17.15 -152.39 -9.78
C ASP A 75 -18.05 -153.64 -9.67
N ASP A 76 -19.31 -153.56 -10.09
CA ASP A 76 -20.28 -154.66 -10.04
C ASP A 76 -20.35 -155.48 -11.34
N ALA A 77 -20.63 -156.77 -11.21
CA ALA A 77 -20.82 -157.68 -12.35
C ALA A 77 -22.13 -157.38 -13.10
N VAL A 78 -22.02 -156.80 -14.30
CA VAL A 78 -23.17 -156.48 -15.14
C VAL A 78 -23.61 -157.72 -15.92
N LEU A 79 -24.79 -158.25 -15.60
CA LEU A 79 -25.40 -159.34 -16.38
C LEU A 79 -25.85 -158.81 -17.76
N PRO A 80 -25.65 -159.57 -18.85
CA PRO A 80 -26.03 -159.19 -20.21
C PRO A 80 -27.55 -159.37 -20.42
N THR A 81 -28.34 -158.67 -19.62
CA THR A 81 -29.81 -158.59 -19.69
C THR A 81 -30.20 -157.12 -19.91
N GLU A 82 -31.24 -156.87 -20.72
CA GLU A 82 -31.69 -155.51 -21.08
C GLU A 82 -31.93 -154.60 -19.88
N ASP A 83 -32.73 -155.05 -18.91
CA ASP A 83 -33.03 -154.26 -17.70
C ASP A 83 -31.78 -153.91 -16.90
N ASN A 84 -30.82 -154.84 -16.80
CA ASN A 84 -29.58 -154.63 -16.07
C ASN A 84 -28.67 -153.63 -16.80
N VAL A 85 -28.60 -153.69 -18.14
CA VAL A 85 -27.84 -152.74 -18.96
C VAL A 85 -28.45 -151.33 -18.88
N LEU A 86 -29.78 -151.20 -18.95
CA LEU A 86 -30.46 -149.90 -18.83
C LEU A 86 -30.28 -149.28 -17.44
N HIS A 87 -30.53 -150.06 -16.38
CA HIS A 87 -30.37 -149.59 -15.01
C HIS A 87 -28.92 -149.16 -14.71
N THR A 88 -27.93 -149.91 -15.21
CA THR A 88 -26.52 -149.55 -15.05
C THR A 88 -26.14 -148.30 -15.84
N VAL A 89 -26.66 -148.12 -17.06
CA VAL A 89 -26.49 -146.88 -17.84
C VAL A 89 -27.13 -145.69 -17.12
N ASP A 90 -28.37 -145.80 -16.65
CA ASP A 90 -29.04 -144.71 -15.93
C ASP A 90 -28.32 -144.35 -14.64
N SER A 91 -27.88 -145.36 -13.87
CA SER A 91 -27.07 -145.16 -12.67
C SER A 91 -25.75 -144.45 -12.99
N LEU A 92 -25.04 -144.86 -14.04
CA LEU A 92 -23.81 -144.21 -14.49
C LEU A 92 -24.05 -142.77 -14.97
N CYS A 93 -25.08 -142.53 -15.78
CA CYS A 93 -25.49 -141.21 -16.23
C CYS A 93 -25.82 -140.29 -15.05
N ASN A 94 -26.59 -140.77 -14.07
CA ASN A 94 -26.92 -140.01 -12.86
C ASN A 94 -25.67 -139.75 -12.00
N LYS A 95 -24.75 -140.72 -11.89
CA LYS A 95 -23.47 -140.56 -11.17
C LYS A 95 -22.54 -139.57 -11.85
N VAL A 96 -22.46 -139.56 -13.18
CA VAL A 96 -21.66 -138.59 -13.94
C VAL A 96 -22.29 -137.20 -13.87
N ASN A 97 -23.60 -137.08 -14.05
CA ASN A 97 -24.33 -135.81 -13.98
C ASN A 97 -24.26 -135.19 -12.58
N SER A 98 -24.43 -135.99 -11.52
CA SER A 98 -24.27 -135.50 -10.13
C SER A 98 -22.84 -135.06 -9.85
N LYS A 99 -21.81 -135.82 -10.29
CA LYS A 99 -20.40 -135.39 -10.17
C LYS A 99 -20.10 -134.10 -10.93
N LEU A 100 -20.61 -133.94 -12.16
CA LEU A 100 -20.45 -132.73 -12.96
C LEU A 100 -21.19 -131.55 -12.34
N ALA A 101 -22.42 -131.75 -11.87
CA ALA A 101 -23.21 -130.73 -11.18
C ALA A 101 -22.50 -130.26 -9.90
N VAL A 102 -21.97 -131.18 -9.10
CA VAL A 102 -21.17 -130.84 -7.90
C VAL A 102 -19.90 -130.08 -8.30
N ARG A 103 -19.18 -130.50 -9.34
CA ARG A 103 -17.99 -129.79 -9.83
C ARG A 103 -18.32 -128.37 -10.28
N HIS A 104 -19.34 -128.18 -11.11
CA HIS A 104 -19.77 -126.87 -11.58
C HIS A 104 -20.27 -126.01 -10.41
N HIS A 105 -21.00 -126.59 -9.46
CA HIS A 105 -21.45 -125.87 -8.27
C HIS A 105 -20.26 -125.40 -7.42
N LEU A 106 -19.25 -126.25 -7.20
CA LEU A 106 -18.02 -125.86 -6.50
C LEU A 106 -17.25 -124.77 -7.25
N GLN A 107 -17.14 -124.86 -8.58
CA GLN A 107 -16.51 -123.83 -9.40
C GLN A 107 -17.26 -122.50 -9.34
N LEU A 108 -18.59 -122.52 -9.47
CA LEU A 108 -19.43 -121.32 -9.36
C LEU A 108 -19.33 -120.70 -7.97
N SER A 109 -19.40 -121.51 -6.90
CA SER A 109 -19.23 -121.03 -5.53
C SER A 109 -17.85 -120.43 -5.29
N SER A 110 -16.78 -121.05 -5.83
CA SER A 110 -15.42 -120.50 -5.78
C SER A 110 -15.30 -119.18 -6.54
N MET A 111 -15.84 -119.11 -7.76
CA MET A 111 -15.85 -117.88 -8.56
C MET A 111 -16.67 -116.78 -7.89
N GLN A 112 -17.81 -117.11 -7.30
CA GLN A 112 -18.65 -116.17 -6.56
C GLN A 112 -17.93 -115.62 -5.33
N ALA A 113 -17.22 -116.48 -4.58
CA ALA A 113 -16.40 -116.04 -3.46
C ALA A 113 -15.29 -115.08 -3.92
N MET A 114 -14.54 -115.42 -4.97
CA MET A 114 -13.49 -114.54 -5.52
C MET A 114 -14.05 -113.21 -6.02
N LEU A 115 -15.21 -113.20 -6.69
CA LEU A 115 -15.85 -111.96 -7.13
C LEU A 115 -16.29 -111.11 -5.94
N SER A 116 -16.84 -111.71 -4.88
CA SER A 116 -17.22 -110.97 -3.68
C SER A 116 -16.00 -110.36 -2.96
N GLU A 117 -14.89 -111.08 -2.88
CA GLU A 117 -13.65 -110.56 -2.32
C GLU A 117 -13.11 -109.39 -3.17
N GLN A 118 -13.14 -109.55 -4.49
CA GLN A 118 -12.67 -108.52 -5.42
C GLN A 118 -13.52 -107.24 -5.36
N THR A 119 -14.85 -107.35 -5.23
CA THR A 119 -15.71 -106.17 -5.11
C THR A 119 -15.51 -105.47 -3.77
N GLU A 120 -15.31 -106.20 -2.68
CA GLU A 120 -14.95 -105.62 -1.39
C GLU A 120 -13.61 -104.87 -1.44
N LEU A 121 -12.58 -105.49 -2.05
CA LEU A 121 -11.27 -104.85 -2.23
C LEU A 121 -11.38 -103.59 -3.08
N HIS A 122 -12.17 -103.63 -4.16
CA HIS A 122 -12.41 -102.46 -4.99
C HIS A 122 -13.13 -101.34 -4.23
N HIS A 123 -14.14 -101.67 -3.41
CA HIS A 123 -14.82 -100.70 -2.57
C HIS A 123 -13.88 -100.07 -1.54
N LYS A 124 -13.05 -100.88 -0.87
CA LYS A 124 -12.03 -100.40 0.07
C LYS A 124 -10.99 -99.50 -0.62
N ALA A 125 -10.57 -99.84 -1.83
CA ALA A 125 -9.64 -99.02 -2.61
C ALA A 125 -10.28 -97.69 -3.03
N LEU A 126 -11.55 -97.70 -3.47
CA LEU A 126 -12.29 -96.50 -3.84
C LEU A 126 -12.48 -95.57 -2.64
N GLN A 127 -12.86 -96.10 -1.48
CA GLN A 127 -13.00 -95.31 -0.25
C GLN A 127 -11.68 -94.64 0.15
N ARG A 128 -10.56 -95.36 0.06
CA ARG A 128 -9.23 -94.79 0.31
C ARG A 128 -8.86 -93.69 -0.69
N ALA A 129 -9.19 -93.89 -1.98
CA ALA A 129 -8.94 -92.89 -3.01
C ALA A 129 -9.76 -91.61 -2.75
N GLN A 130 -11.04 -91.74 -2.41
CA GLN A 130 -11.91 -90.61 -2.06
C GLN A 130 -11.38 -89.82 -0.85
N LEU A 131 -10.99 -90.51 0.22
CA LEU A 131 -10.39 -89.85 1.40
C LEU A 131 -9.08 -89.14 1.06
N ALA A 132 -8.25 -89.73 0.18
CA ALA A 132 -7.03 -89.09 -0.28
C ALA A 132 -7.32 -87.84 -1.14
N GLU A 133 -8.34 -87.88 -2.00
CA GLU A 133 -8.79 -86.72 -2.78
C GLU A 133 -9.29 -85.58 -1.90
N GLU A 134 -10.10 -85.89 -0.88
CA GLU A 134 -10.57 -84.91 0.11
C GLU A 134 -9.40 -84.24 0.86
N GLN A 135 -8.42 -85.04 1.29
CA GLN A 135 -7.21 -84.53 1.94
C GLN A 135 -6.39 -83.63 1.00
N VAL A 136 -6.23 -84.01 -0.26
CA VAL A 136 -5.53 -83.18 -1.26
C VAL A 136 -6.29 -81.86 -1.50
N GLN A 137 -7.62 -81.89 -1.54
CA GLN A 137 -8.41 -80.67 -1.68
C GLN A 137 -8.29 -79.75 -0.45
N ASP A 138 -8.30 -80.29 0.77
CA ASP A 138 -8.06 -79.51 1.99
C ASP A 138 -6.67 -78.87 1.97
N LEU A 139 -5.63 -79.66 1.67
CA LEU A 139 -4.26 -79.16 1.57
C LEU A 139 -4.10 -78.08 0.50
N ARG A 140 -4.77 -78.22 -0.66
CA ARG A 140 -4.78 -77.19 -1.71
C ARG A 140 -5.42 -75.88 -1.23
N LYS A 141 -6.56 -75.94 -0.53
CA LYS A 141 -7.21 -74.75 0.03
C LYS A 141 -6.30 -74.06 1.04
N ARG A 142 -5.69 -74.83 1.95
CA ARG A 142 -4.76 -74.30 2.96
C ARG A 142 -3.52 -73.68 2.34
N LEU A 143 -2.96 -74.32 1.30
CA LEU A 143 -1.84 -73.77 0.54
C LEU A 143 -2.21 -72.44 -0.11
N GLN A 144 -3.37 -72.36 -0.78
CA GLN A 144 -3.84 -71.13 -1.40
C GLN A 144 -4.02 -69.99 -0.38
N CYS A 145 -4.60 -70.28 0.79
CA CYS A 145 -4.72 -69.29 1.86
C CYS A 145 -3.34 -68.79 2.33
N ALA A 146 -2.38 -69.70 2.54
CA ALA A 146 -1.03 -69.35 2.97
C ALA A 146 -0.28 -68.53 1.89
N GLU A 147 -0.44 -68.86 0.61
CA GLU A 147 0.12 -68.09 -0.51
C GLU A 147 -0.44 -66.66 -0.56
N MET A 148 -1.75 -66.49 -0.32
CA MET A 148 -2.39 -65.18 -0.25
C MET A 148 -1.90 -64.37 0.96
N GLU A 149 -1.77 -64.98 2.14
CA GLU A 149 -1.22 -64.34 3.34
C GLU A 149 0.25 -63.91 3.13
N LEU A 150 1.06 -64.74 2.47
CA LEU A 150 2.44 -64.39 2.13
C LEU A 150 2.50 -63.23 1.14
N LEU A 151 1.66 -63.22 0.11
CA LEU A 151 1.61 -62.13 -0.87
C LEU A 151 1.19 -60.81 -0.23
N THR A 152 0.16 -60.82 0.60
CA THR A 152 -0.29 -59.63 1.35
C THR A 152 0.79 -59.14 2.32
N ALA A 153 1.44 -60.04 3.06
CA ALA A 153 2.58 -59.71 3.92
C ALA A 153 3.75 -59.10 3.13
N HIS A 154 4.05 -59.62 1.94
CA HIS A 154 5.09 -59.05 1.06
C HIS A 154 4.75 -57.62 0.65
N MET A 155 3.52 -57.38 0.20
CA MET A 155 3.05 -56.04 -0.18
C MET A 155 3.13 -55.05 1.00
N HIS A 156 2.75 -55.49 2.20
CA HIS A 156 2.88 -54.66 3.41
C HIS A 156 4.34 -54.34 3.73
N ARG A 157 5.24 -55.32 3.60
CA ARG A 157 6.68 -55.11 3.80
C ARG A 157 7.26 -54.12 2.79
N ASP A 158 6.90 -54.22 1.52
CA ASP A 158 7.37 -53.30 0.47
C ASP A 158 6.86 -51.88 0.70
N ARG A 159 5.59 -51.73 1.11
CA ARG A 159 5.04 -50.43 1.49
C ARG A 159 5.80 -49.83 2.69
N LEU A 160 6.11 -50.63 3.70
CA LEU A 160 6.88 -50.18 4.86
C LEU A 160 8.32 -49.79 4.46
N ARG A 161 8.96 -50.55 3.56
CA ARG A 161 10.28 -50.21 3.02
C ARG A 161 10.27 -48.87 2.29
N LEU A 162 9.28 -48.63 1.43
CA LEU A 162 9.13 -47.35 0.72
C LEU A 162 8.93 -46.19 1.70
N ASN A 163 8.06 -46.37 2.71
CA ASN A 163 7.84 -45.34 3.73
C ASN A 163 9.12 -45.05 4.55
N ASN A 164 9.88 -46.09 4.89
CA ASN A 164 11.16 -45.93 5.59
C ASN A 164 12.17 -45.20 4.71
N GLN A 165 12.23 -45.47 3.40
CA GLN A 165 13.09 -44.75 2.47
C GLN A 165 12.71 -43.26 2.41
N HIS A 166 11.43 -42.93 2.24
CA HIS A 166 10.98 -41.53 2.25
C HIS A 166 11.29 -40.83 3.58
N TYR A 167 11.18 -41.56 4.70
CA TYR A 167 11.52 -41.02 6.02
C TYR A 167 13.03 -40.74 6.14
N GLU A 168 13.89 -41.63 5.66
CA GLU A 168 15.34 -41.41 5.61
C GLU A 168 15.70 -40.21 4.73
N GLU A 169 15.13 -40.11 3.52
CA GLU A 169 15.33 -38.97 2.62
C GLU A 169 14.90 -37.65 3.28
N PHE A 170 13.77 -37.64 3.99
CA PHE A 170 13.33 -36.49 4.76
C PHE A 170 14.32 -36.13 5.87
N LEU A 171 14.80 -37.12 6.63
CA LEU A 171 15.79 -36.88 7.69
C LEU A 171 17.12 -36.36 7.14
N GLU A 172 17.55 -36.82 5.97
CA GLU A 172 18.73 -36.30 5.27
C GLU A 172 18.54 -34.83 4.89
N GLN A 173 17.40 -34.46 4.29
CA GLN A 173 17.09 -33.07 3.92
C GLN A 173 17.06 -32.13 5.12
N VAL A 174 16.47 -32.57 6.23
CA VAL A 174 16.44 -31.77 7.48
C VAL A 174 17.84 -31.68 8.08
N SER A 175 18.61 -32.76 8.07
CA SER A 175 20.01 -32.75 8.53
C SER A 175 20.85 -31.77 7.71
N ALA A 176 20.63 -31.72 6.40
CA ALA A 176 21.27 -30.77 5.50
C ALA A 176 20.92 -29.33 5.84
N THR A 177 19.62 -29.05 5.95
CA THR A 177 19.09 -27.71 6.24
C THR A 177 19.62 -27.18 7.58
N LEU A 178 19.72 -28.04 8.60
CA LEU A 178 20.22 -27.68 9.93
C LEU A 178 21.75 -27.78 10.07
N LYS A 179 22.45 -28.20 9.00
CA LYS A 179 23.90 -28.41 8.92
C LYS A 179 24.43 -29.41 9.95
N VAL A 180 23.76 -30.57 10.02
CA VAL A 180 24.04 -31.69 10.95
C VAL A 180 24.66 -32.90 10.24
N GLU A 181 24.76 -32.85 8.90
CA GLU A 181 25.19 -33.96 8.01
C GLU A 181 26.45 -34.70 8.50
N SER A 182 27.52 -33.96 8.83
CA SER A 182 28.82 -34.57 9.20
C SER A 182 28.77 -35.52 10.39
N ILE A 183 27.79 -35.39 11.28
CA ILE A 183 27.60 -36.26 12.45
C ILE A 183 26.45 -37.25 12.19
N ALA A 184 25.52 -36.91 11.29
CA ALA A 184 24.30 -37.67 11.01
C ALA A 184 24.47 -38.88 10.09
N VAL A 185 25.53 -38.92 9.26
CA VAL A 185 25.75 -39.98 8.25
C VAL A 185 25.92 -41.36 8.88
N ASP A 186 26.61 -41.46 10.01
CA ASP A 186 26.88 -42.73 10.70
C ASP A 186 25.84 -43.08 11.79
N LEU A 187 24.85 -42.22 12.00
CA LEU A 187 23.83 -42.40 13.02
C LEU A 187 22.58 -43.06 12.43
N GLY A 188 22.03 -44.04 13.15
CA GLY A 188 20.67 -44.53 12.89
C GLY A 188 19.62 -43.42 13.05
N SER A 189 18.46 -43.60 12.40
CA SER A 189 17.38 -42.61 12.27
C SER A 189 16.97 -42.00 13.61
N ASP A 190 16.85 -42.81 14.67
CA ASP A 190 16.46 -42.34 16.01
C ASP A 190 17.47 -41.36 16.64
N MET A 191 18.77 -41.63 16.47
CA MET A 191 19.81 -40.75 16.98
C MET A 191 19.94 -39.49 16.12
N ARG A 192 19.81 -39.64 14.80
CA ARG A 192 19.75 -38.51 13.87
C ARG A 192 18.60 -37.57 14.23
N LEU A 193 17.42 -38.10 14.55
CA LEU A 193 16.26 -37.32 14.99
C LEU A 193 16.54 -36.53 16.28
N LYS A 194 17.13 -37.17 17.30
CA LYS A 194 17.51 -36.49 18.56
C LYS A 194 18.53 -35.37 18.31
N LEU A 195 19.47 -35.58 17.40
CA LEU A 195 20.48 -34.59 17.04
C LEU A 195 19.85 -33.40 16.29
N ILE A 196 18.96 -33.66 15.34
CA ILE A 196 18.14 -32.64 14.65
C ILE A 196 17.37 -31.79 15.67
N LEU A 197 16.67 -32.42 16.62
CA LEU A 197 15.91 -31.72 17.66
C LEU A 197 16.82 -30.84 18.52
N SER A 198 17.93 -31.41 19.02
CA SER A 198 18.90 -30.68 19.83
C SER A 198 19.49 -29.47 19.08
N ARG A 199 19.77 -29.64 17.78
CA ARG A 199 20.26 -28.56 16.92
C ARG A 199 19.21 -27.47 16.71
N ALA A 200 17.95 -27.83 16.48
CA ALA A 200 16.85 -26.88 16.32
C ALA A 200 16.66 -26.05 17.60
N GLU A 201 16.64 -26.69 18.77
CA GLU A 201 16.57 -25.99 20.06
C GLU A 201 17.75 -25.03 20.27
N GLN A 202 18.96 -25.46 19.88
CA GLN A 202 20.15 -24.61 19.95
C GLN A 202 20.02 -23.38 19.05
N LEU A 203 19.58 -23.55 17.80
CA LEU A 203 19.39 -22.45 16.86
C LEU A 203 18.34 -21.45 17.37
N VAL A 204 17.23 -21.93 17.91
CA VAL A 204 16.20 -21.07 18.53
C VAL A 204 16.77 -20.25 19.69
N LYS A 205 17.59 -20.87 20.56
CA LYS A 205 18.26 -20.14 21.65
C LYS A 205 19.23 -19.09 21.10
N GLN A 206 20.01 -19.43 20.08
CA GLN A 206 20.97 -18.52 19.44
C GLN A 206 20.27 -17.32 18.78
N GLU A 207 19.19 -17.54 18.03
CA GLU A 207 18.38 -16.46 17.47
C GLU A 207 17.74 -15.60 18.56
N GLY A 208 17.24 -16.23 19.63
CA GLY A 208 16.69 -15.52 20.79
C GLY A 208 17.71 -14.56 21.41
N THR A 209 18.95 -15.01 21.62
CA THR A 209 20.03 -14.15 22.14
C THR A 209 20.40 -13.03 21.17
N ALA A 210 20.56 -13.34 19.88
CA ALA A 210 20.90 -12.34 18.86
C ALA A 210 19.81 -11.26 18.72
N LEU A 211 18.53 -11.65 18.85
CA LEU A 211 17.40 -10.72 18.82
C LEU A 211 17.41 -9.77 20.02
N VAL A 212 17.69 -10.28 21.23
CA VAL A 212 17.80 -9.45 22.44
C VAL A 212 18.96 -8.46 22.30
N GLU A 213 20.11 -8.90 21.81
CA GLU A 213 21.27 -8.03 21.57
C GLU A 213 20.94 -6.95 20.54
N SER A 214 20.34 -7.31 19.41
CA SER A 214 19.90 -6.37 18.37
C SER A 214 18.90 -5.34 18.88
N LYS A 215 17.90 -5.76 19.68
CA LYS A 215 16.97 -4.84 20.37
C LYS A 215 17.71 -3.90 21.32
N SER A 216 18.66 -4.41 22.11
CA SER A 216 19.43 -3.58 23.05
C SER A 216 20.29 -2.53 22.33
N MET A 217 20.92 -2.91 21.22
CA MET A 217 21.70 -2.02 20.35
C MET A 217 20.78 -0.95 19.73
N THR A 218 19.62 -1.34 19.23
CA THR A 218 18.62 -0.41 18.68
C THR A 218 18.17 0.60 19.72
N CYS A 219 17.84 0.18 20.94
CA CYS A 219 17.48 1.07 22.05
C CYS A 219 18.65 2.03 22.43
N SER A 220 19.89 1.54 22.39
CA SER A 220 21.07 2.38 22.62
C SER A 220 21.24 3.46 21.54
N LEU A 221 21.09 3.08 20.27
CA LEU A 221 21.16 3.99 19.13
C LEU A 221 20.02 5.02 19.16
N GLN A 222 18.79 4.61 19.48
CA GLN A 222 17.67 5.54 19.63
C GLN A 222 17.91 6.58 20.73
N ARG A 223 18.48 6.17 21.88
CA ARG A 223 18.86 7.10 22.95
C ARG A 223 19.94 8.09 22.50
N LYS A 224 20.98 7.62 21.80
CA LYS A 224 22.02 8.49 21.23
C LYS A 224 21.46 9.48 20.22
N LEU A 225 20.58 9.02 19.32
CA LEU A 225 19.90 9.85 18.34
C LEU A 225 19.06 10.95 19.01
N LYS A 226 18.28 10.60 20.03
CA LYS A 226 17.49 11.56 20.80
C LYS A 226 18.39 12.62 21.45
N SER A 227 19.47 12.20 22.12
CA SER A 227 20.43 13.12 22.73
C SER A 227 21.11 14.05 21.71
N GLN A 228 21.49 13.54 20.54
CA GLN A 228 22.08 14.36 19.47
C GLN A 228 21.06 15.35 18.90
N LYS A 229 19.79 14.95 18.76
CA LYS A 229 18.70 15.83 18.32
C LYS A 229 18.49 16.97 19.31
N ASP A 230 18.37 16.66 20.61
CA ASP A 230 18.19 17.67 21.66
C ASP A 230 19.40 18.64 21.71
N GLN A 231 20.63 18.14 21.51
CA GLN A 231 21.84 18.97 21.42
C GLN A 231 21.82 19.89 20.20
N LEU A 232 21.34 19.40 19.05
CA LEU A 232 21.23 20.18 17.82
C LEU A 232 20.17 21.28 17.96
N GLU A 233 19.02 20.97 18.56
CA GLU A 233 17.97 21.95 18.85
C GLU A 233 18.47 23.05 19.80
N SER A 234 19.17 22.68 20.88
CA SER A 234 19.80 23.63 21.79
C SER A 234 20.79 24.57 21.09
N LYS A 235 21.69 24.03 20.25
CA LYS A 235 22.61 24.85 19.44
C LYS A 235 21.88 25.71 18.42
N GLY A 236 20.80 25.20 17.82
CA GLY A 236 19.94 25.94 16.89
C GLY A 236 19.32 27.18 17.56
N LEU A 237 18.78 27.03 18.77
CA LEU A 237 18.27 28.15 19.57
C LEU A 237 19.37 29.17 19.92
N HIS A 238 20.56 28.70 20.28
CA HIS A 238 21.70 29.59 20.55
C HIS A 238 22.10 30.40 19.31
N VAL A 239 22.16 29.76 18.13
CA VAL A 239 22.42 30.45 16.86
C VAL A 239 21.34 31.48 16.54
N GLN A 240 20.07 31.17 16.77
CA GLN A 240 18.97 32.15 16.58
C GLN A 240 19.11 33.35 17.52
N LEU A 241 19.46 33.13 18.79
CA LEU A 241 19.70 34.20 19.76
C LEU A 241 20.88 35.08 19.33
N LEU A 242 21.99 34.49 18.91
CA LEU A 242 23.15 35.22 18.41
C LEU A 242 22.81 36.04 17.17
N ARG A 243 22.08 35.46 16.21
CA ARG A 243 21.60 36.18 15.02
C ARG A 243 20.75 37.40 15.41
N LYS A 244 19.80 37.23 16.33
CA LYS A 244 18.99 38.35 16.86
C LYS A 244 19.87 39.42 17.50
N LYS A 245 20.85 39.03 18.32
CA LYS A 245 21.75 39.98 18.98
C LYS A 245 22.62 40.76 17.99
N VAL A 246 23.11 40.10 16.94
CA VAL A 246 23.84 40.75 15.85
C VAL A 246 22.96 41.77 15.15
N SER A 247 21.72 41.42 14.80
CA SER A 247 20.77 42.37 14.19
C SER A 247 20.50 43.60 15.08
N GLU A 248 20.27 43.40 16.38
CA GLU A 248 20.08 44.48 17.36
C GLU A 248 21.31 45.41 17.42
N LEU A 249 22.52 44.85 17.47
CA LEU A 249 23.77 45.62 17.50
C LEU A 249 24.01 46.38 16.19
N GLU A 250 23.64 45.81 15.04
CA GLU A 250 23.71 46.49 13.75
C GLU A 250 22.72 47.67 13.68
N GLU A 251 21.50 47.50 14.17
CA GLU A 251 20.50 48.58 14.28
C GLU A 251 20.97 49.69 15.23
N GLU A 252 21.51 49.34 16.39
CA GLU A 252 22.09 50.30 17.33
C GLU A 252 23.29 51.05 16.72
N ARG A 253 24.14 50.35 15.94
CA ARG A 253 25.25 51.00 15.22
C ARG A 253 24.73 51.99 14.18
N ARG A 254 23.70 51.63 13.42
CA ARG A 254 23.06 52.51 12.43
C ARG A 254 22.45 53.74 13.10
N SER A 255 21.73 53.57 14.21
CA SER A 255 21.13 54.69 14.95
C SER A 255 22.17 55.63 15.56
N ARG A 256 23.24 55.10 16.18
CA ARG A 256 24.36 55.91 16.67
C ARG A 256 25.06 56.69 15.55
N SER A 257 25.23 56.07 14.38
CA SER A 257 25.82 56.72 13.21
C SER A 257 24.93 57.86 12.72
N ALA A 258 23.62 57.66 12.66
CA ALA A 258 22.66 58.71 12.30
C ALA A 258 22.69 59.89 13.29
N LEU A 259 22.69 59.60 14.59
CA LEU A 259 22.80 60.63 15.64
C LEU A 259 24.12 61.41 15.56
N ALA A 260 25.23 60.75 15.20
CA ALA A 260 26.51 61.44 15.01
C ALA A 260 26.42 62.46 13.86
N VAL A 261 25.82 62.08 12.73
CA VAL A 261 25.57 62.99 11.59
C VAL A 261 24.69 64.16 12.00
N GLU A 262 23.57 63.92 12.69
CA GLU A 262 22.67 64.98 13.17
C GLU A 262 23.39 65.95 14.13
N ARG A 263 24.27 65.44 15.00
CA ARG A 263 25.08 66.29 15.88
C ARG A 263 26.06 67.16 15.09
N ASP A 264 26.72 66.60 14.09
CA ASP A 264 27.65 67.35 13.24
C ASP A 264 26.91 68.44 12.46
N ASP A 265 25.73 68.15 11.91
CA ASP A 265 24.87 69.12 11.24
C ASP A 265 24.41 70.24 12.19
N ALA A 266 23.98 69.89 13.40
CA ALA A 266 23.61 70.87 14.43
C ALA A 266 24.81 71.75 14.83
N GLN A 267 26.01 71.18 14.97
CA GLN A 267 27.22 71.93 15.25
C GLN A 267 27.60 72.87 14.12
N LEU A 268 27.46 72.44 12.86
CA LEU A 268 27.67 73.30 11.69
C LEU A 268 26.70 74.48 11.70
N GLU A 269 25.44 74.25 12.04
CA GLU A 269 24.44 75.32 12.11
C GLU A 269 24.71 76.29 13.27
N ILE A 270 25.11 75.78 14.45
CA ILE A 270 25.57 76.62 15.56
C ILE A 270 26.74 77.51 15.11
N ARG A 271 27.75 76.95 14.42
CA ARG A 271 28.89 77.74 13.92
C ARG A 271 28.45 78.81 12.91
N ARG A 272 27.48 78.52 12.04
CA ARG A 272 26.91 79.50 11.09
C ARG A 272 26.16 80.62 11.81
N LEU A 273 25.31 80.27 12.76
CA LEU A 273 24.55 81.23 13.57
C LEU A 273 25.48 82.10 14.41
N LEU A 274 26.53 81.54 15.02
CA LEU A 274 27.56 82.29 15.74
C LEU A 274 28.23 83.33 14.83
N LYS A 275 28.65 82.94 13.62
CA LYS A 275 29.20 83.90 12.64
C LYS A 275 28.22 85.02 12.28
N LYS A 276 26.92 84.69 12.18
CA LYS A 276 25.86 85.69 11.93
C LYS A 276 25.68 86.63 13.13
N VAL A 277 25.72 86.10 14.35
CA VAL A 277 25.68 86.88 15.59
C VAL A 277 26.90 87.79 15.69
N GLU A 278 28.11 87.30 15.44
CA GLU A 278 29.35 88.10 15.42
C GLU A 278 29.25 89.25 14.41
N ARG A 279 28.77 88.98 13.19
CA ARG A 279 28.51 90.00 12.17
C ARG A 279 27.50 91.04 12.63
N LEU A 280 26.35 90.62 13.14
CA LEU A 280 25.31 91.52 13.65
C LEU A 280 25.81 92.34 14.85
N GLN A 281 26.64 91.76 15.73
CA GLN A 281 27.28 92.48 16.83
C GLN A 281 28.26 93.54 16.31
N ALA A 282 29.04 93.25 15.27
CA ALA A 282 29.92 94.22 14.64
C ALA A 282 29.12 95.39 14.03
N GLU A 283 28.06 95.09 13.27
CA GLU A 283 27.14 96.10 12.70
C GLU A 283 26.45 96.94 13.81
N MET A 284 26.08 96.32 14.93
CA MET A 284 25.56 97.04 16.10
C MET A 284 26.64 97.94 16.75
N ARG A 285 27.89 97.50 16.85
CA ARG A 285 28.99 98.33 17.39
C ARG A 285 29.26 99.53 16.49
N THR A 286 29.30 99.36 15.17
CA THR A 286 29.49 100.46 14.22
C THR A 286 28.35 101.46 14.25
N THR A 287 27.09 100.99 14.35
CA THR A 287 25.93 101.87 14.49
C THR A 287 25.88 102.57 15.85
N LYS A 288 26.28 101.91 16.94
CA LYS A 288 26.47 102.58 18.24
C LYS A 288 27.55 103.66 18.16
N ALA A 289 28.68 103.37 17.54
CA ALA A 289 29.78 104.32 17.36
C ALA A 289 29.34 105.55 16.55
N SER A 290 28.63 105.36 15.43
CA SER A 290 28.08 106.47 14.65
C SER A 290 27.01 107.24 15.41
N ASN A 291 26.18 106.58 16.23
CA ASN A 291 25.20 107.26 17.08
C ASN A 291 25.89 108.10 18.18
N THR A 292 26.96 107.58 18.81
CA THR A 292 27.76 108.36 19.76
C THR A 292 28.46 109.54 19.09
N GLU A 293 28.95 109.37 17.87
CA GLU A 293 29.55 110.45 17.08
C GLU A 293 28.51 111.53 16.74
N LEU A 294 27.33 111.13 16.26
CA LEU A 294 26.22 112.05 16.02
C LEU A 294 25.76 112.76 17.30
N ARG A 295 25.71 112.08 18.45
CA ARG A 295 25.43 112.71 19.75
C ARG A 295 26.51 113.73 20.12
N ALA A 296 27.80 113.41 19.92
CA ALA A 296 28.89 114.35 20.16
C ALA A 296 28.80 115.57 19.24
N GLN A 297 28.52 115.36 17.94
CA GLN A 297 28.25 116.44 17.00
C GLN A 297 27.06 117.30 17.43
N LEU A 298 26.00 116.68 17.97
CA LEU A 298 24.82 117.38 18.47
C LEU A 298 25.11 118.21 19.73
N VAL A 299 25.90 117.68 20.66
CA VAL A 299 26.38 118.42 21.85
C VAL A 299 27.25 119.60 21.42
N HIS A 300 28.24 119.38 20.55
CA HIS A 300 29.08 120.45 20.01
C HIS A 300 28.26 121.54 19.30
N THR A 301 27.24 121.14 18.52
CA THR A 301 26.33 122.09 17.87
C THR A 301 25.50 122.87 18.90
N ASN A 302 25.05 122.23 19.97
CA ASN A 302 24.35 122.88 21.08
C ASN A 302 25.26 123.83 21.87
N GLU A 303 26.53 123.46 22.08
CA GLU A 303 27.53 124.33 22.72
C GLU A 303 27.83 125.55 21.88
N LEU A 304 28.02 125.40 20.56
CA LEU A 304 28.15 126.53 19.64
C LEU A 304 26.91 127.43 19.68
N LYS A 305 25.70 126.84 19.67
CA LYS A 305 24.45 127.62 19.83
C LYS A 305 24.43 128.37 21.16
N ASN A 306 24.79 127.74 22.27
CA ASN A 306 24.83 128.36 23.60
C ASN A 306 25.87 129.48 23.68
N GLN A 307 27.06 129.28 23.12
CA GLN A 307 28.09 130.33 23.02
C GLN A 307 27.58 131.52 22.19
N THR A 308 26.92 131.27 21.06
CA THR A 308 26.31 132.31 20.23
C THR A 308 25.23 133.07 20.98
N VAL A 309 24.35 132.37 21.71
CA VAL A 309 23.31 132.96 22.58
C VAL A 309 23.95 133.80 23.70
N GLN A 310 25.03 133.33 24.30
CA GLN A 310 25.73 134.02 25.38
C GLN A 310 26.46 135.28 24.89
N GLU A 311 27.04 135.26 23.70
CA GLU A 311 27.59 136.46 23.05
C GLU A 311 26.49 137.47 22.70
N GLN A 312 25.34 137.01 22.21
CA GLN A 312 24.18 137.88 22.00
C GLN A 312 23.69 138.51 23.30
N LYS A 313 23.67 137.75 24.41
CA LYS A 313 23.30 138.25 25.74
C LYS A 313 24.24 139.33 26.25
N LYS A 314 25.57 139.13 26.16
CA LYS A 314 26.58 140.14 26.52
C LYS A 314 26.42 141.45 25.73
N LYS A 315 26.06 141.38 24.44
CA LYS A 315 25.80 142.57 23.61
C LYS A 315 24.55 143.31 24.08
N LEU A 316 23.53 142.58 24.52
CA LEU A 316 22.28 143.13 25.05
C LEU A 316 22.53 143.89 26.36
N ASP A 317 23.28 143.30 27.29
CA ASP A 317 23.65 143.94 28.57
C ASP A 317 24.47 145.24 28.35
N GLN A 318 25.35 145.28 27.33
CA GLN A 318 26.10 146.49 26.97
C GLN A 318 25.19 147.61 26.42
N LEU A 319 24.13 147.26 25.69
CA LEU A 319 23.15 148.23 25.18
C LEU A 319 22.30 148.79 26.33
N GLU A 320 21.89 147.96 27.29
CA GLU A 320 21.17 148.41 28.49
C GLU A 320 22.01 149.37 29.33
N GLY A 321 23.30 149.09 29.53
CA GLY A 321 24.21 149.99 30.26
C GLY A 321 24.43 151.35 29.58
N ARG A 322 24.39 151.40 28.24
CA ARG A 322 24.44 152.67 27.48
C ARG A 322 23.13 153.44 27.59
N LYS A 323 21.99 152.76 27.54
CA LYS A 323 20.66 153.35 27.74
C LYS A 323 20.55 154.05 29.10
N ALA A 324 20.93 153.38 30.19
CA ALA A 324 20.89 153.94 31.53
C ALA A 324 21.77 155.20 31.72
N LYS A 325 22.90 155.29 31.00
CA LYS A 325 23.77 156.48 31.00
C LYS A 325 23.14 157.67 30.27
N VAL A 326 22.33 157.42 29.23
CA VAL A 326 21.61 158.47 28.50
C VAL A 326 20.45 159.00 29.34
N GLU A 327 19.70 158.11 30.01
CA GLU A 327 18.61 158.50 30.91
C GLU A 327 19.09 159.39 32.07
N LYS A 328 20.26 159.08 32.67
CA LYS A 328 20.86 159.93 33.72
C LYS A 328 21.29 161.32 33.25
N LYS A 329 21.67 161.48 31.97
CA LYS A 329 22.04 162.80 31.41
C LYS A 329 20.80 163.64 31.08
N LEU A 330 19.70 162.99 30.70
CA LEU A 330 18.43 163.65 30.38
C LEU A 330 17.79 164.29 31.62
N SER A 331 17.91 163.66 32.79
CA SER A 331 17.37 164.18 34.04
C SER A 331 18.11 165.43 34.54
N THR A 332 19.42 165.54 34.29
CA THR A 332 20.24 166.70 34.70
C THR A 332 19.94 167.94 33.86
N VAL A 333 19.80 167.78 32.53
CA VAL A 333 19.46 168.90 31.62
C VAL A 333 18.04 169.43 31.89
N SER A 334 17.13 168.56 32.32
CA SER A 334 15.75 168.94 32.68
C SER A 334 15.65 169.77 33.96
N SER A 335 16.51 169.52 34.96
CA SER A 335 16.55 170.33 36.20
C SER A 335 17.15 171.72 35.97
N ASP A 336 18.17 171.82 35.12
CA ASP A 336 18.88 173.08 34.87
C ASP A 336 17.99 174.05 34.07
N LEU A 337 17.23 173.57 33.09
CA LEU A 337 16.26 174.38 32.32
C LEU A 337 15.15 174.98 33.21
N LYS A 338 14.67 174.25 34.22
CA LYS A 338 13.66 174.78 35.18
C LYS A 338 14.23 175.87 36.09
N SER A 339 15.52 175.82 36.39
CA SER A 339 16.18 176.84 37.22
C SER A 339 16.43 178.15 36.46
N GLN A 340 16.65 178.05 35.15
CA GLN A 340 16.90 179.18 34.26
C GLN A 340 15.61 179.92 33.86
N GLU A 341 14.49 179.20 33.73
CA GLU A 341 13.17 179.79 33.47
C GLU A 341 12.70 180.67 34.65
N LYS A 342 12.95 180.28 35.91
CA LYS A 342 12.58 181.08 37.09
C LYS A 342 13.32 182.42 37.17
N LYS A 343 14.64 182.43 36.93
CA LYS A 343 15.45 183.66 36.95
C LYS A 343 15.00 184.67 35.89
N SER A 344 14.64 184.19 34.70
CA SER A 344 14.14 185.05 33.63
C SER A 344 12.80 185.73 33.95
N ARG A 345 11.94 185.12 34.79
CA ARG A 345 10.66 185.73 35.20
C ARG A 345 10.82 186.81 36.27
N GLU A 346 11.85 186.73 37.10
CA GLU A 346 12.12 187.70 38.18
C GLU A 346 12.78 188.98 37.64
N GLU A 347 13.71 188.85 36.68
CA GLU A 347 14.33 189.99 35.99
C GLU A 347 13.32 190.79 35.16
N GLN A 348 12.33 190.11 34.57
CA GLN A 348 11.24 190.75 33.83
C GLN A 348 10.34 191.62 34.73
N GLN A 349 10.19 191.26 36.02
CA GLN A 349 9.37 192.02 36.97
C GLN A 349 10.09 193.26 37.53
N GLN A 350 11.42 193.22 37.65
CA GLN A 350 12.23 194.36 38.09
C GLN A 350 12.35 195.46 37.02
N LEU A 351 12.37 195.09 35.74
CA LEU A 351 12.35 196.04 34.62
C LEU A 351 11.03 196.81 34.51
N SER A 352 9.91 196.18 34.88
CA SER A 352 8.60 196.85 34.89
C SER A 352 8.46 197.90 35.99
N SER A 353 9.08 197.73 37.16
CA SER A 353 8.97 198.72 38.25
C SER A 353 9.89 199.93 38.02
N LEU A 354 11.08 199.74 37.43
CA LEU A 354 11.99 200.83 37.07
C LEU A 354 11.46 201.70 35.91
N ARG A 355 10.62 201.12 35.04
CA ARG A 355 9.91 201.89 34.00
C ARG A 355 8.87 202.85 34.58
N GLN A 356 8.19 202.48 35.66
CA GLN A 356 7.19 203.35 36.30
C GLN A 356 7.80 204.50 37.12
N SER A 357 9.04 204.37 37.59
CA SER A 357 9.72 205.44 38.35
C SER A 357 10.41 206.49 37.47
N LEU A 358 10.70 206.17 36.20
CA LEU A 358 11.28 207.13 35.24
C LEU A 358 10.25 208.12 34.66
N ASP A 359 8.98 207.73 34.56
CA ASP A 359 7.91 208.61 34.05
C ASP A 359 7.51 209.73 35.04
N GLN A 360 7.97 209.68 36.30
CA GLN A 360 7.68 210.71 37.30
C GLN A 360 8.78 211.78 37.48
N LEU A 361 9.96 211.59 36.85
CA LEU A 361 11.11 212.51 37.00
C LEU A 361 11.42 213.38 35.78
N LEU A 362 10.73 213.19 34.65
CA LEU A 362 10.76 214.15 33.53
C LEU A 362 9.60 215.14 33.60
N ASP A 363 9.69 215.87 34.71
CA ASP A 363 9.14 217.17 35.02
C ASP A 363 9.38 218.23 33.91
N ARG A 364 8.42 219.14 33.77
CA ARG A 364 8.62 220.60 33.89
C ARG A 364 9.81 221.30 33.18
N GLN A 365 10.23 220.93 31.97
CA GLN A 365 11.07 221.83 31.17
C GLN A 365 10.73 221.84 29.67
N THR A 366 10.51 223.04 29.14
CA THR A 366 9.56 223.37 28.08
C THR A 366 10.18 223.87 26.76
N ALA A 367 9.43 223.61 25.68
CA ALA A 367 9.19 224.47 24.51
C ALA A 367 10.37 225.00 23.66
N VAL A 368 10.43 224.58 22.37
CA VAL A 368 10.24 225.43 21.17
C VAL A 368 10.22 224.54 19.90
N ARG A 369 9.04 224.48 19.29
CA ARG A 369 8.72 224.45 17.83
C ARG A 369 9.05 223.19 17.00
N GLY A 370 7.97 222.49 16.59
CA GLY A 370 7.93 221.45 15.55
C GLY A 370 8.07 222.01 14.12
N PRO A 371 7.32 221.57 13.09
CA PRO A 371 6.40 220.42 12.95
C PRO A 371 6.69 219.59 11.66
N TRP A 372 5.82 218.61 11.37
CA TRP A 372 5.87 217.65 10.23
C TRP A 372 6.98 216.60 10.39
N GLY A 373 6.78 215.31 10.17
CA GLY A 373 5.66 214.64 9.58
C GLY A 373 6.07 213.22 9.18
N TRP A 374 5.10 212.31 9.28
CA TRP A 374 4.83 211.23 8.32
C TRP A 374 5.85 210.10 8.13
N MET A 375 5.27 208.90 8.24
CA MET A 375 5.32 207.83 7.25
C MET A 375 6.52 206.88 7.23
N TRP A 376 6.10 205.61 7.29
CA TRP A 376 6.49 204.53 6.39
C TRP A 376 7.93 204.06 6.54
N SER A 377 8.09 202.83 7.02
CA SER A 377 7.85 201.61 6.24
C SER A 377 9.21 201.06 5.96
N GLY A 378 9.22 199.75 5.92
CA GLY A 378 9.99 199.13 4.89
C GLY A 378 11.15 198.37 5.47
N ASN A 379 11.01 197.09 5.21
CA ASN A 379 11.92 196.45 4.28
C ASN A 379 13.24 196.01 4.91
N SER A 380 13.70 194.81 4.65
CA SER A 380 13.14 193.80 3.77
C SER A 380 14.00 192.56 3.95
N SER A 381 13.40 191.45 3.55
CA SER A 381 14.04 190.43 2.73
C SER A 381 15.23 189.70 3.34
N ALA A 382 15.08 188.41 3.60
CA ALA A 382 15.01 187.39 2.55
C ALA A 382 16.26 187.42 1.65
N ILE A 383 16.91 186.28 1.53
CA ILE A 383 17.11 185.57 0.26
C ILE A 383 17.47 184.12 0.64
N PHE A 384 16.62 183.13 0.34
CA PHE A 384 16.42 182.47 -0.96
C PHE A 384 17.57 181.54 -1.37
N ARG A 385 17.30 180.24 -1.37
CA ARG A 385 17.11 179.38 -2.56
C ARG A 385 16.61 178.02 -2.07
N SER A 386 15.42 177.54 -2.44
CA SER A 386 14.93 177.15 -3.78
C SER A 386 15.55 175.87 -4.32
N HIS A 387 14.74 174.80 -4.33
CA HIS A 387 14.35 173.91 -5.45
C HIS A 387 13.73 172.64 -4.81
N VAL A 388 12.54 172.10 -5.11
CA VAL A 388 11.70 172.02 -6.31
C VAL A 388 12.43 171.51 -7.56
N CYS A 389 12.39 170.18 -7.73
CA CYS A 389 12.07 169.37 -8.92
C CYS A 389 11.75 167.97 -8.35
N VAL A 390 10.62 167.28 -8.56
CA VAL A 390 9.80 166.97 -9.74
C VAL A 390 10.57 166.20 -10.82
N THR A 391 9.92 165.11 -11.23
CA THR A 391 10.17 164.12 -12.29
C THR A 391 11.14 162.98 -11.99
N GLN A 392 10.69 161.72 -11.97
CA GLN A 392 10.15 160.87 -13.05
C GLN A 392 11.26 160.29 -13.93
N GLY A 393 11.32 158.97 -13.92
CA GLY A 393 11.88 158.15 -14.98
C GLY A 393 13.07 157.30 -14.54
N HIS A 394 13.18 156.04 -14.93
CA HIS A 394 12.31 155.21 -15.76
C HIS A 394 12.98 153.83 -15.86
N TYR A 395 12.19 152.81 -16.19
CA TYR A 395 12.57 151.51 -16.76
C TYR A 395 13.22 150.49 -15.78
N THR A 396 12.52 149.41 -15.39
CA THR A 396 12.26 148.17 -16.16
C THR A 396 13.55 147.65 -16.79
N GLU A 397 14.05 146.49 -16.44
CA GLU A 397 13.57 145.14 -16.76
C GLU A 397 14.46 144.22 -15.90
N GLY A 398 14.03 143.07 -15.44
CA GLY A 398 12.97 142.25 -15.95
C GLY A 398 13.40 140.80 -15.76
N LYS A 399 12.36 139.99 -15.66
CA LYS A 399 12.33 138.54 -15.92
C LYS A 399 13.15 137.73 -14.90
N ALA A 400 12.48 137.09 -13.94
CA ALA A 400 11.52 136.00 -14.15
C ALA A 400 12.10 134.84 -14.94
N ARG A 401 11.56 133.68 -14.56
CA ARG A 401 11.62 132.39 -15.25
C ARG A 401 12.85 131.57 -14.88
N LEU A 402 12.73 130.27 -14.68
CA LEU A 402 11.63 129.35 -14.96
C LEU A 402 11.88 128.23 -13.94
N ARG A 403 10.89 127.91 -13.11
CA ARG A 403 9.93 126.84 -13.37
C ARG A 403 10.53 125.43 -13.37
N ARG A 404 9.64 124.58 -12.89
CA ARG A 404 9.29 123.28 -13.45
C ARG A 404 10.25 122.19 -12.99
N LYS A 405 9.71 121.32 -12.14
CA LYS A 405 9.05 120.06 -12.55
C LYS A 405 10.16 119.02 -12.68
N HIS A 406 9.99 117.80 -12.23
CA HIS A 406 8.79 117.00 -12.26
C HIS A 406 9.06 115.83 -11.30
N TRP A 407 8.01 115.29 -10.64
CA TRP A 407 7.48 113.96 -11.01
C TRP A 407 8.54 112.86 -10.90
N LYS A 408 8.31 111.74 -10.23
CA LYS A 408 7.05 111.04 -9.94
C LYS A 408 7.42 109.83 -9.07
N GLU A 409 6.50 109.35 -8.23
CA GLU A 409 5.83 108.03 -8.39
C GLU A 409 6.82 106.91 -8.78
N ILE A 410 6.86 105.78 -8.09
CA ILE A 410 5.82 104.74 -8.09
C ILE A 410 6.21 103.79 -6.93
N PHE A 411 5.37 103.60 -5.91
CA PHE A 411 4.25 102.66 -5.84
C PHE A 411 4.66 101.20 -5.53
N HIS A 412 3.93 100.66 -4.55
CA HIS A 412 3.41 99.30 -4.48
C HIS A 412 4.29 98.13 -4.02
N TYR A 413 3.88 97.60 -2.86
CA TYR A 413 3.34 96.24 -2.65
C TYR A 413 4.30 95.04 -2.74
N LEU A 414 4.19 94.23 -1.68
CA LEU A 414 4.05 92.76 -1.73
C LEU A 414 4.97 92.01 -2.69
N LYS A 415 5.93 91.31 -2.08
CA LYS A 415 6.00 89.86 -2.28
C LYS A 415 6.36 89.16 -0.98
#